data_AF-A0A3E0IC06-F1
#
_entry.id   AF-A0A3E0IC06-F1
#
_cell.length_a   1.000
_cell.length_b   1.000
_cell.length_c   1.000
_cell.angle_alpha   90.00
_cell.angle_beta   90.00
_cell.angle_gamma   90.00
#
_symmetry.space_group_name_H-M   'P 1'
#
loop_
_entity.id
_entity.type
_entity.pdbx_description
1 polymer ?
#
loop_
_entity_poly.entity_id
_entity_poly.type
_entity_poly.pdbx_seq_one_letter_code
_entity_poly.pdbx_strand_id
1 'polypeptide(L)'
;MTENLNKEAFLKKVFNYEENKEWKFEGGLPAVIDFYADWCGPCKALAPVLEELSAEYEGKINIYKIDTEAEQELSAAFGIRSIPSMLFCPANEDPQMAHGALPKKQIEQIIEDVLKVEK
;
A
#
# COMPACT_ATOMS: atom_id res chain seq x y z
N MET A 1 10.22 1.67 -8.52
CA MET A 1 10.45 2.78 -7.56
C MET A 1 9.16 3.04 -6.82
N THR A 2 9.21 3.23 -5.50
CA THR A 2 8.01 3.58 -4.74
C THR A 2 7.62 5.04 -4.94
N GLU A 3 6.31 5.33 -4.88
CA GLU A 3 5.78 6.69 -5.05
C GLU A 3 5.00 7.11 -3.79
N ASN A 4 5.30 8.28 -3.24
CA ASN A 4 4.52 8.87 -2.15
C ASN A 4 3.20 9.46 -2.72
N LEU A 5 2.07 9.07 -2.15
CA LEU A 5 0.75 9.60 -2.50
C LEU A 5 0.19 10.49 -1.39
N ASN A 6 -0.39 11.61 -1.80
CA ASN A 6 -1.30 12.39 -0.98
C ASN A 6 -2.75 11.92 -1.19
N LYS A 7 -3.71 12.46 -0.43
CA LYS A 7 -5.14 12.14 -0.58
C LYS A 7 -5.63 12.27 -2.03
N GLU A 8 -5.34 13.37 -2.71
CA GLU A 8 -5.83 13.58 -4.08
C GLU A 8 -5.33 12.52 -5.07
N ALA A 9 -4.05 12.14 -4.97
CA ALA A 9 -3.47 11.10 -5.80
C ALA A 9 -4.01 9.71 -5.43
N PHE A 10 -4.24 9.46 -4.14
CA PHE A 10 -4.86 8.22 -3.66
C PHE A 10 -6.27 8.02 -4.22
N LEU A 11 -7.12 9.05 -4.17
CA LEU A 11 -8.49 8.99 -4.69
C LEU A 11 -8.50 8.67 -6.20
N LYS A 12 -7.50 9.15 -6.95
CA LYS A 12 -7.40 8.94 -8.41
C LYS A 12 -6.76 7.62 -8.80
N LYS A 13 -5.76 7.14 -8.04
CA LYS A 13 -4.93 5.99 -8.42
C LYS A 13 -5.27 4.70 -7.68
N VAL A 14 -5.95 4.80 -6.54
CA VAL A 14 -6.19 3.65 -5.64
C VAL A 14 -7.68 3.48 -5.39
N PHE A 15 -8.31 4.39 -4.64
CA PHE A 15 -9.73 4.27 -4.31
C PHE A 15 -10.36 5.61 -3.99
N ASN A 16 -11.38 5.99 -4.76
CA ASN A 16 -12.18 7.18 -4.48
C ASN A 16 -13.30 6.87 -3.48
N TYR A 17 -13.00 6.98 -2.18
CA TYR A 17 -13.98 6.80 -1.11
C TYR A 17 -14.97 7.95 -0.95
N GLU A 18 -14.78 9.08 -1.65
CA GLU A 18 -15.72 10.20 -1.63
C GLU A 18 -16.90 9.94 -2.58
N GLU A 19 -16.65 9.25 -3.69
CA GLU A 19 -17.69 8.91 -4.68
C GLU A 19 -18.25 7.49 -4.49
N ASN A 20 -17.44 6.54 -4.03
CA ASN A 20 -17.83 5.13 -3.92
C ASN A 20 -17.94 4.70 -2.47
N LYS A 21 -19.07 4.06 -2.11
CA LYS A 21 -19.29 3.51 -0.77
C LYS A 21 -18.65 2.14 -0.57
N GLU A 22 -18.50 1.39 -1.65
CA GLU A 22 -17.89 0.07 -1.69
C GLU A 22 -16.52 0.19 -2.36
N TRP A 23 -15.61 -0.74 -2.04
CA TRP A 23 -14.27 -0.73 -2.60
C TRP A 23 -14.33 -0.87 -4.13
N LYS A 24 -13.67 0.07 -4.82
CA LYS A 24 -13.49 0.05 -6.27
C LYS A 24 -12.09 0.53 -6.58
N PHE A 25 -11.21 -0.41 -6.91
CA PHE A 25 -9.84 -0.06 -7.25
C PHE A 25 -9.80 0.72 -8.56
N GLU A 26 -9.15 1.88 -8.56
CA GLU A 26 -9.05 2.78 -9.72
C GLU A 26 -7.76 2.56 -10.54
N GLY A 27 -6.81 1.78 -10.01
CA GLY A 27 -5.52 1.54 -10.64
C GLY A 27 -5.57 0.51 -11.77
N GLY A 28 -4.68 0.67 -12.76
CA GLY A 28 -4.53 -0.30 -13.86
C GLY A 28 -3.67 -1.54 -13.52
N LEU A 29 -2.85 -1.46 -12.48
CA LEU A 29 -2.06 -2.56 -11.93
C LEU A 29 -2.36 -2.70 -10.44
N PRO A 30 -2.35 -3.92 -9.87
CA PRO A 30 -2.46 -4.12 -8.44
C PRO A 30 -1.47 -3.26 -7.66
N ALA A 31 -1.84 -2.83 -6.45
CA ALA A 31 -1.01 -1.93 -5.67
C ALA A 31 -0.76 -2.43 -4.24
N VAL A 32 0.39 -2.07 -3.69
CA VAL A 32 0.69 -2.16 -2.27
C VAL A 32 0.83 -0.74 -1.73
N ILE A 33 0.12 -0.42 -0.65
CA ILE A 33 0.16 0.89 -0.01
C ILE A 33 0.80 0.76 1.37
N ASP A 34 1.96 1.37 1.57
CA ASP A 34 2.65 1.43 2.86
C ASP A 34 2.28 2.71 3.62
N PHE A 35 1.60 2.56 4.75
CA PHE A 35 1.29 3.64 5.68
C PHE A 35 2.43 3.77 6.68
N TYR A 36 3.17 4.89 6.60
CA TYR A 36 4.39 5.13 7.37
C TYR A 36 4.39 6.51 8.05
N ALA A 37 5.45 6.77 8.82
CA ALA A 37 5.83 8.10 9.30
C ALA A 37 7.35 8.19 9.44
N ASP A 38 7.92 9.39 9.37
CA ASP A 38 9.38 9.58 9.39
C ASP A 38 10.05 9.25 10.73
N TRP A 39 9.31 9.27 11.83
CA TRP A 39 9.82 8.87 13.15
C TRP A 39 9.70 7.36 13.40
N CYS A 40 9.01 6.61 12.54
CA CYS A 40 8.78 5.19 12.70
C CYS A 40 10.04 4.38 12.36
N GLY A 41 10.73 3.88 13.39
CA GLY A 41 11.91 3.02 13.26
C GLY A 41 11.68 1.78 12.38
N PRO A 42 10.64 0.96 12.63
CA PRO A 42 10.34 -0.21 11.80
C PRO A 42 10.04 0.12 10.34
N CYS A 43 9.39 1.26 10.07
CA CYS A 43 9.08 1.71 8.72
C CYS A 43 10.36 2.01 7.92
N LYS A 44 11.39 2.58 8.55
CA LYS A 44 12.70 2.83 7.91
C LYS A 44 13.41 1.53 7.50
N ALA A 45 13.24 0.46 8.26
CA ALA A 45 13.79 -0.85 7.90
C ALA A 45 13.02 -1.50 6.74
N LEU A 46 11.72 -1.21 6.62
CA LEU A 46 10.84 -1.73 5.57
C LEU A 46 11.02 -1.01 4.23
N ALA A 47 11.32 0.29 4.25
CA ALA A 47 11.51 1.10 3.06
C ALA A 47 12.46 0.49 1.99
N PRO A 48 13.69 0.05 2.32
CA PRO A 48 14.58 -0.58 1.32
C PRO A 48 14.03 -1.92 0.80
N VAL A 49 13.28 -2.65 1.62
CA VAL A 49 12.64 -3.92 1.21
C VAL A 49 11.54 -3.63 0.17
N LEU A 50 10.73 -2.60 0.40
CA LEU A 50 9.68 -2.19 -0.54
C LEU A 50 10.25 -1.64 -1.86
N GLU A 51 11.37 -0.93 -1.82
CA GLU A 51 12.07 -0.51 -3.05
C GLU A 51 12.60 -1.70 -3.84
N GLU A 52 13.18 -2.69 -3.18
CA GLU A 52 13.64 -3.93 -3.82
C GLU A 52 12.48 -4.69 -4.47
N LEU A 53 11.37 -4.87 -3.73
CA LEU A 53 10.16 -5.49 -4.27
C LEU A 53 9.56 -4.68 -5.42
N SER A 54 9.60 -3.35 -5.36
CA SER A 54 9.13 -2.50 -6.46
C SER A 54 9.94 -2.71 -7.73
N ALA A 55 11.25 -2.99 -7.62
CA ALA A 55 12.09 -3.31 -8.76
C ALA A 55 11.87 -4.75 -9.26
N GLU A 56 11.71 -5.72 -8.35
CA GLU A 56 11.46 -7.13 -8.72
C GLU A 56 10.12 -7.32 -9.44
N TYR A 57 9.09 -6.57 -9.05
CA TYR A 57 7.76 -6.63 -9.66
C TYR A 57 7.48 -5.46 -10.62
N GLU A 58 8.54 -4.89 -11.21
CA GLU A 58 8.42 -3.77 -12.15
C GLU A 58 7.43 -4.08 -13.28
N GLY A 59 6.48 -3.17 -13.51
CA GLY A 59 5.44 -3.32 -14.52
C GLY A 59 4.32 -4.29 -14.16
N LYS A 60 4.37 -4.92 -12.98
CA LYS A 60 3.35 -5.87 -12.51
C LYS A 60 2.54 -5.35 -11.33
N ILE A 61 3.18 -4.66 -10.39
CA ILE A 61 2.51 -3.99 -9.28
C ILE A 61 3.01 -2.55 -9.13
N ASN A 62 2.20 -1.72 -8.49
CA ASN A 62 2.63 -0.43 -7.99
C ASN A 62 2.85 -0.50 -6.48
N ILE A 63 3.90 0.16 -5.99
CA ILE A 63 4.11 0.32 -4.54
C ILE A 63 4.04 1.80 -4.21
N TYR A 64 3.05 2.15 -3.41
CA TYR A 64 2.77 3.49 -2.96
C TYR A 64 3.04 3.64 -1.48
N LYS A 65 3.28 4.86 -1.05
CA LYS A 65 3.55 5.20 0.34
C LYS A 65 2.68 6.38 0.77
N ILE A 66 2.13 6.32 1.96
CA ILE A 66 1.32 7.39 2.55
C ILE A 66 1.95 7.75 3.89
N ASP A 67 2.33 9.03 4.02
CA ASP A 67 2.72 9.59 5.30
C ASP A 67 1.46 9.85 6.13
N THR A 68 1.32 9.10 7.22
CA THR A 68 0.18 9.18 8.12
C THR A 68 0.13 10.47 8.93
N GLU A 69 1.25 11.19 9.08
CA GLU A 69 1.28 12.50 9.75
C GLU A 69 0.78 13.61 8.85
N ALA A 70 1.11 13.52 7.55
CA ALA A 70 0.63 14.46 6.53
C ALA A 70 -0.83 14.18 6.12
N GLU A 71 -1.19 12.90 5.96
CA GLU A 71 -2.49 12.46 5.42
C GLU A 71 -3.37 11.84 6.51
N GLN A 72 -3.65 12.62 7.56
CA GLN A 72 -4.37 12.15 8.76
C GLN A 72 -5.81 11.69 8.45
N GLU A 73 -6.52 12.42 7.59
CA GLU A 73 -7.90 12.08 7.22
C GLU A 73 -7.96 10.78 6.42
N LEU A 74 -7.04 10.60 5.47
CA LEU A 74 -6.89 9.36 4.72
C LEU A 74 -6.55 8.19 5.64
N SER A 75 -5.61 8.39 6.56
CA SER A 75 -5.23 7.38 7.56
C SER A 75 -6.42 7.00 8.45
N ALA A 76 -7.23 7.98 8.86
CA ALA A 76 -8.44 7.74 9.66
C ALA A 76 -9.51 6.98 8.87
N ALA A 77 -9.70 7.30 7.59
CA ALA A 77 -10.68 6.62 6.72
C ALA A 77 -10.38 5.12 6.58
N PHE A 78 -9.09 4.75 6.54
CA PHE A 78 -8.64 3.35 6.51
C PHE A 78 -8.44 2.72 7.90
N GLY A 79 -8.77 3.45 8.97
CA GLY A 79 -8.67 2.96 10.33
C GLY A 79 -7.24 2.65 10.77
N ILE A 80 -6.24 3.37 10.22
CA ILE A 80 -4.83 3.17 10.57
C ILE A 80 -4.59 3.62 12.01
N ARG A 81 -4.36 2.65 12.90
CA ARG A 81 -4.11 2.87 14.34
C ARG A 81 -2.66 2.62 14.75
N SER A 82 -1.91 1.93 13.90
CA SER A 82 -0.52 1.57 14.13
C SER A 82 0.23 1.54 12.82
N ILE A 83 1.48 1.98 12.85
CA ILE A 83 2.39 1.95 11.71
C ILE A 83 3.61 1.06 12.02
N PRO A 84 4.19 0.40 11.01
CA PRO A 84 3.72 0.37 9.61
C PRO A 84 2.44 -0.46 9.47
N SER A 85 1.61 -0.11 8.49
CA SER A 85 0.50 -0.93 8.00
C SER A 85 0.56 -0.95 6.48
N MET A 86 0.26 -2.08 5.86
CA MET A 86 0.30 -2.25 4.41
C MET A 86 -1.06 -2.69 3.90
N LEU A 87 -1.58 -1.99 2.89
CA LEU A 87 -2.81 -2.36 2.19
C LEU A 87 -2.45 -2.98 0.83
N PHE A 88 -2.90 -4.21 0.61
CA PHE A 88 -2.72 -4.95 -0.63
C PHE A 88 -4.01 -4.83 -1.45
N CYS A 89 -3.93 -4.16 -2.60
CA CYS A 89 -5.04 -3.79 -3.46
C CYS A 89 -5.02 -4.64 -4.74
N PRO A 90 -5.74 -5.77 -4.79
CA PRO A 90 -5.92 -6.53 -6.03
C PRO A 90 -6.84 -5.77 -6.99
N ALA A 91 -6.76 -6.10 -8.28
CA ALA A 91 -7.49 -5.36 -9.32
C ALA A 91 -9.01 -5.60 -9.30
N ASN A 92 -9.47 -6.77 -8.85
CA ASN A 92 -10.87 -7.20 -8.96
C ASN A 92 -11.46 -7.76 -7.65
N GLU A 93 -10.75 -7.60 -6.54
CA GLU A 93 -11.14 -8.13 -5.23
C GLU A 93 -11.02 -7.03 -4.16
N ASP A 94 -11.59 -7.29 -2.99
CA ASP A 94 -11.41 -6.42 -1.83
C ASP A 94 -9.94 -6.40 -1.38
N PRO A 95 -9.46 -5.28 -0.84
CA PRO A 95 -8.08 -5.15 -0.44
C PRO A 95 -7.87 -5.83 0.91
N GLN A 96 -6.65 -6.33 1.13
CA GLN A 96 -6.28 -6.94 2.40
C GLN A 96 -5.32 -6.03 3.15
N MET A 97 -5.60 -5.78 4.43
CA MET A 97 -4.70 -5.03 5.30
C MET A 97 -3.78 -5.98 6.07
N ALA A 98 -2.49 -5.66 6.13
CA ALA A 98 -1.53 -6.27 7.02
C ALA A 98 -0.97 -5.23 7.99
N HIS A 99 -0.86 -5.58 9.27
CA HIS A 99 -0.41 -4.67 10.30
C HIS A 99 0.98 -5.06 10.80
N GLY A 100 1.83 -4.07 11.03
CA GLY A 100 3.18 -4.23 11.52
C GLY A 100 4.22 -4.43 10.42
N ALA A 101 5.49 -4.43 10.83
CA ALA A 101 6.61 -4.67 9.93
C ALA A 101 6.72 -6.17 9.66
N LEU A 102 6.57 -6.56 8.39
CA LEU A 102 6.69 -7.95 7.96
C LEU A 102 8.06 -8.22 7.33
N PRO A 103 8.61 -9.44 7.46
CA PRO A 103 9.79 -9.85 6.70
C PRO A 103 9.48 -9.87 5.19
N LYS A 104 10.47 -9.56 4.34
CA LYS A 104 10.35 -9.57 2.87
C LYS A 104 9.59 -10.77 2.33
N LYS A 105 9.99 -11.98 2.74
CA LYS A 105 9.38 -13.24 2.29
C LYS A 105 7.88 -13.32 2.54
N GLN A 106 7.42 -12.76 3.66
CA GLN A 106 6.00 -12.74 3.98
C GLN A 106 5.24 -11.73 3.11
N ILE A 107 5.86 -10.59 2.78
CA ILE A 107 5.29 -9.61 1.86
C ILE A 107 5.15 -10.23 0.46
N GLU A 108 6.17 -10.94 -0.01
CA GLU A 108 6.15 -11.67 -1.29
C GLU A 108 5.00 -12.68 -1.34
N GLN A 109 4.83 -13.47 -0.28
CA GLN A 109 3.71 -14.43 -0.18
C GLN A 109 2.35 -13.73 -0.25
N ILE A 110 2.18 -12.60 0.45
CA ILE A 110 0.92 -11.85 0.41
C ILE A 110 0.70 -11.24 -0.99
N ILE A 111 1.75 -10.76 -1.67
CA ILE A 111 1.65 -10.28 -3.05
C ILE A 111 1.17 -11.40 -3.97
N GLU A 112 1.76 -12.59 -3.88
CA GLU A 112 1.36 -13.75 -4.69
C GLU A 112 -0.07 -14.20 -4.39
N ASP A 113 -0.43 -14.33 -3.11
CA ASP A 113 -1.73 -14.84 -2.68
C ASP A 113 -2.88 -13.84 -2.91
N VAL A 114 -2.65 -12.56 -2.56
CA VAL A 114 -3.69 -11.52 -2.59
C VAL A 114 -3.72 -10.81 -3.92
N LEU A 115 -2.57 -10.38 -4.45
CA LEU A 115 -2.53 -9.65 -5.73
C LEU A 115 -2.59 -10.60 -6.92
N LYS A 116 -2.36 -11.91 -6.73
CA LYS A 116 -2.34 -12.94 -7.78
C LYS A 116 -1.31 -12.62 -8.87
N VAL A 117 -0.16 -12.08 -8.45
CA VAL A 117 0.94 -11.68 -9.32
C VAL A 117 2.20 -12.47 -8.97
N GLU A 118 2.85 -13.04 -9.99
CA GLU A 118 4.14 -13.71 -9.89
C GLU A 118 5.27 -12.81 -10.45
N LYS A 119 6.50 -12.98 -9.94
CA LYS A 119 7.70 -12.22 -10.34
C LYS A 119 8.10 -12.38 -11.80
#